data_AF-A0A7X7NEU7-F1
#
_entry.id   AF-A0A7X7NEU7-F1
#
_cell.length_a   1.000
_cell.length_b   1.000
_cell.length_c   1.000
_cell.angle_alpha   90.00
_cell.angle_beta   90.00
_cell.angle_gamma   90.00
#
_symmetry.space_group_name_H-M   'P 1'
#
loop_
_entity.id
_entity.type
_entity.pdbx_description
1 polymer ?
#
loop_
_entity_poly.entity_id
_entity_poly.type
_entity_poly.pdbx_seq_one_letter_code
_entity_poly.pdbx_strand_id
1 'polypeptide(L)'
;MNYNSVKTSFEKGGVTFRIIIACATLILIGGAIFFMLRNYQQKQQVYHRKAISISEYGLLEALQKIGDQPSWTEGIDKTPYEDGWYEVETSQFLSADTIFMVIKSKGYSKSVSGTKECVLRLDLSGGDSTWIRHSMH
;
A
#
# COMPACT_ATOMS: atom_id res chain seq x y z
N MET A 1 17.13 31.26 66.99
CA MET A 1 17.50 31.39 65.56
C MET A 1 17.75 30.00 65.01
N ASN A 2 16.86 29.48 64.16
CA ASN A 2 16.96 28.11 63.64
C ASN A 2 17.13 28.17 62.11
N TYR A 3 18.38 28.37 61.67
CA TYR A 3 18.76 28.64 60.28
C TYR A 3 18.72 27.38 59.38
N ASN A 4 18.43 26.21 59.96
CA ASN A 4 18.52 24.92 59.29
C ASN A 4 17.19 24.42 58.69
N SER A 5 16.04 25.02 59.03
CA SER A 5 14.73 24.59 58.49
C SER A 5 14.40 25.18 57.11
N VAL A 6 15.07 26.28 56.72
CA VAL A 6 14.78 26.98 55.45
C VAL A 6 15.56 26.38 54.27
N LYS A 7 16.78 25.86 54.50
CA LYS A 7 17.61 25.28 53.42
C LYS A 7 17.05 23.98 52.86
N THR A 8 16.41 23.15 53.69
CA THR A 8 15.89 21.83 53.27
C THR A 8 14.64 21.94 52.39
N SER A 9 13.85 23.02 52.50
CA SER A 9 12.71 23.25 51.59
C SER A 9 13.15 23.71 50.19
N PHE A 10 14.22 24.51 50.10
CA PHE A 10 14.70 25.03 48.81
C PHE A 10 15.38 23.94 47.96
N GLU A 11 16.17 23.05 48.59
CA GLU A 11 16.80 21.92 47.92
C GLU A 11 15.78 20.86 47.46
N LYS A 12 14.76 20.56 48.28
CA LYS A 12 13.68 19.65 47.88
C LYS A 12 12.79 20.24 46.78
N GLY A 13 12.47 21.53 46.84
CA GLY A 13 11.69 22.23 45.82
C GLY A 13 12.37 22.28 44.45
N GLY A 14 13.70 22.49 44.42
CA GLY A 14 14.48 22.46 43.18
C GLY A 14 14.50 21.09 42.50
N VAL A 15 14.56 20.01 43.29
CA VAL A 15 14.51 18.63 42.76
C VAL A 15 13.12 18.30 42.21
N THR A 16 12.04 18.63 42.96
CA THR A 16 10.67 18.40 42.49
C THR A 16 10.37 19.18 41.21
N PHE A 17 10.82 20.44 41.10
CA PHE A 17 10.65 21.25 39.89
C PHE A 17 11.37 20.65 38.67
N ARG A 18 12.61 20.15 38.86
CA ARG A 18 13.36 19.46 37.79
C ARG A 18 12.67 18.18 37.32
N ILE A 19 12.07 17.43 38.24
CA ILE A 19 11.30 16.22 37.90
C ILE A 19 10.05 16.60 37.09
N ILE A 20 9.32 17.63 37.50
CA ILE A 20 8.14 18.10 36.76
C ILE A 20 8.51 18.56 35.35
N ILE A 21 9.60 19.32 35.20
CA ILE A 21 10.10 19.73 33.88
C ILE A 21 10.51 18.51 33.04
N ALA A 22 11.24 17.56 33.62
CA ALA A 22 11.64 16.35 32.92
C ALA A 22 10.41 15.56 32.42
N CYS A 23 9.40 15.39 33.27
CA CYS A 23 8.13 14.76 32.88
C CYS A 23 7.41 15.54 31.78
N ALA A 24 7.34 16.88 31.88
CA ALA A 24 6.72 17.72 30.86
C ALA A 24 7.44 17.62 29.51
N THR A 25 8.78 17.61 29.51
CA THR A 25 9.58 17.44 28.29
C THR A 25 9.38 16.05 27.68
N LEU A 26 9.28 14.99 28.50
CA LEU A 26 8.99 13.64 28.02
C LEU A 26 7.61 13.56 27.36
N ILE A 27 6.59 14.19 27.96
CA ILE A 27 5.24 14.24 27.38
C ILE A 27 5.25 15.02 26.07
N LEU A 28 5.95 16.15 25.99
CA LEU A 28 6.05 16.94 24.76
C LEU A 28 6.74 16.16 23.64
N ILE A 29 7.88 15.54 23.92
CA ILE A 29 8.62 14.75 22.93
C ILE A 29 7.79 13.53 22.50
N GLY A 30 7.20 12.81 23.47
CA GLY A 30 6.35 11.66 23.19
C GLY A 30 5.12 12.03 22.34
N GLY A 31 4.47 13.15 22.66
CA GLY A 31 3.34 13.68 21.89
C GLY A 31 3.72 14.09 20.47
N ALA A 32 4.87 14.76 20.30
CA ALA A 32 5.38 15.16 18.99
C ALA A 32 5.70 13.93 18.11
N ILE A 33 6.38 12.93 18.67
CA ILE A 33 6.69 11.67 17.98
C ILE A 33 5.40 10.95 17.58
N PHE A 34 4.44 10.82 18.51
CA PHE A 34 3.16 10.17 18.26
C PHE A 34 2.37 10.85 17.12
N PHE A 35 2.28 12.18 17.13
CA PHE A 35 1.59 12.93 16.09
C PHE A 35 2.27 12.77 14.71
N MET A 36 3.60 12.80 14.68
CA MET A 36 4.37 12.61 13.45
C MET A 36 4.16 11.21 12.86
N LEU A 37 4.23 10.17 13.69
CA LEU A 37 3.95 8.78 13.30
C LEU A 37 2.53 8.61 12.75
N ARG A 38 1.54 9.15 13.46
CA ARG A 38 0.12 9.04 13.05
C ARG A 38 -0.12 9.69 11.69
N ASN A 39 0.45 10.87 11.45
CA ASN A 39 0.35 11.54 10.15
C ASN A 39 1.05 10.76 9.03
N TYR A 40 2.19 10.14 9.32
CA TYR A 40 2.92 9.33 8.35
C TYR A 40 2.12 8.08 7.96
N GLN A 41 1.53 7.39 8.94
CA GLN A 41 0.69 6.23 8.71
C GLN A 41 -0.56 6.56 7.90
N GLN A 42 -1.24 7.68 8.20
CA GLN A 42 -2.40 8.12 7.43
C GLN A 42 -2.04 8.41 5.97
N LYS A 43 -0.92 9.10 5.71
CA LYS A 43 -0.45 9.36 4.34
C LYS A 43 -0.12 8.07 3.60
N GLN A 44 0.54 7.11 4.25
CA GLN A 44 0.83 5.81 3.65
C GLN A 44 -0.44 5.05 3.24
N GLN A 45 -1.51 5.12 4.04
CA GLN A 45 -2.79 4.49 3.66
C GLN A 45 -3.40 5.12 2.42
N VAL A 46 -3.31 6.44 2.27
CA VAL A 46 -3.78 7.14 1.06
C VAL A 46 -2.96 6.72 -0.16
N TYR A 47 -1.63 6.69 -0.06
CA TYR A 47 -0.78 6.25 -1.16
C TYR A 47 -0.99 4.77 -1.51
N HIS A 48 -1.24 3.93 -0.52
CA HIS A 48 -1.56 2.52 -0.74
C HIS A 48 -2.88 2.36 -1.49
N ARG A 49 -3.93 3.08 -1.10
CA ARG A 49 -5.21 3.09 -1.84
C ARG A 49 -5.02 3.57 -3.27
N LYS A 50 -4.21 4.61 -3.48
CA LYS A 50 -3.90 5.13 -4.81
C LYS A 50 -3.09 4.13 -5.65
N ALA A 51 -2.10 3.46 -5.06
CA ALA A 51 -1.34 2.41 -5.77
C ALA A 51 -2.24 1.24 -6.19
N ILE A 52 -3.23 0.88 -5.35
CA ILE A 52 -4.25 -0.11 -5.71
C ILE A 52 -5.12 0.38 -6.86
N SER A 53 -5.65 1.60 -6.81
CA SER A 53 -6.52 2.09 -7.89
C SER A 53 -5.78 2.16 -9.23
N ILE A 54 -4.49 2.52 -9.21
CA ILE A 54 -3.63 2.50 -10.40
C ILE A 54 -3.44 1.07 -10.93
N SER A 55 -3.25 0.08 -10.05
CA SER A 55 -3.19 -1.33 -10.46
C SER A 55 -4.52 -1.86 -11.00
N GLU A 56 -5.65 -1.39 -10.48
CA GLU A 56 -6.98 -1.77 -10.99
C GLU A 56 -7.23 -1.19 -12.37
N TYR A 57 -6.76 0.04 -12.63
CA TYR A 57 -6.78 0.64 -13.96
C TYR A 57 -5.95 -0.16 -14.97
N GLY A 58 -4.70 -0.49 -14.63
CA GLY A 58 -3.84 -1.29 -15.51
C GLY A 58 -4.43 -2.67 -15.80
N LEU A 59 -5.07 -3.30 -14.81
CA LEU A 59 -5.79 -4.56 -15.01
C LEU A 59 -6.97 -4.41 -15.97
N LEU A 60 -7.75 -3.33 -15.85
CA LEU A 60 -8.90 -3.06 -16.70
C LEU A 60 -8.47 -2.85 -18.15
N GLU A 61 -7.39 -2.10 -18.38
CA GLU A 61 -6.84 -1.89 -19.72
C GLU A 61 -6.34 -3.19 -20.34
N ALA A 62 -5.69 -4.05 -19.55
CA ALA A 62 -5.26 -5.36 -20.02
C ALA A 62 -6.45 -6.25 -20.39
N LEU A 63 -7.51 -6.25 -19.58
CA LEU A 63 -8.74 -7.00 -19.89
C LEU A 63 -9.43 -6.47 -21.15
N GLN A 64 -9.41 -5.16 -21.37
CA GLN A 64 -9.94 -4.56 -22.60
C GLN A 64 -9.12 -5.00 -23.82
N LYS A 65 -7.79 -4.95 -23.75
CA LYS A 65 -6.91 -5.44 -24.83
C LYS A 65 -7.12 -6.91 -25.14
N ILE A 66 -7.35 -7.75 -24.12
CA ILE A 66 -7.67 -9.17 -24.31
C ILE A 66 -9.05 -9.36 -24.93
N GLY A 67 -10.02 -8.51 -24.56
CA GLY A 67 -11.35 -8.51 -25.19
C GLY A 67 -11.30 -8.18 -26.68
N ASP A 68 -10.45 -7.22 -27.07
CA ASP A 68 -10.25 -6.81 -28.46
C ASP A 68 -9.37 -7.81 -29.23
N GLN A 69 -8.32 -8.34 -28.58
CA GLN A 69 -7.37 -9.30 -29.14
C GLN A 69 -7.13 -10.46 -28.14
N PRO A 70 -7.90 -11.57 -28.23
CA PRO A 70 -7.80 -12.69 -27.29
C PRO A 70 -6.44 -13.41 -27.26
N SER A 71 -5.61 -13.23 -28.29
CA SER A 71 -4.26 -13.78 -28.40
C SER A 71 -3.17 -12.90 -27.77
N TRP A 72 -3.53 -11.74 -27.22
CA TRP A 72 -2.57 -10.81 -26.63
C TRP A 72 -1.94 -11.36 -25.34
N THR A 73 -0.61 -11.33 -25.27
CA THR A 73 0.19 -11.89 -24.17
C THR A 73 1.42 -11.04 -23.81
N GLU A 74 1.58 -9.88 -24.44
CA GLU A 74 2.79 -9.07 -24.31
C GLU A 74 2.83 -8.29 -22.98
N GLY A 75 1.68 -8.11 -22.33
CA GLY A 75 1.58 -7.25 -21.16
C GLY A 75 1.70 -5.77 -21.51
N ILE A 76 1.79 -4.91 -20.49
CA ILE A 76 1.94 -3.47 -20.64
C ILE A 76 3.20 -3.06 -19.89
N ASP A 77 4.20 -2.60 -20.63
CA ASP A 77 5.41 -2.01 -20.05
C ASP A 77 5.05 -0.84 -19.14
N LYS A 78 5.98 -0.51 -18.25
CA LYS A 78 5.84 0.56 -17.27
C LYS A 78 5.34 1.87 -17.90
N THR A 79 4.07 2.18 -17.66
CA THR A 79 3.35 3.30 -18.27
C THR A 79 2.97 4.33 -17.20
N PRO A 80 3.27 5.63 -17.41
CA PRO A 80 2.91 6.68 -16.47
C PRO A 80 1.38 6.88 -16.43
N TYR A 81 0.83 7.03 -15.22
CA TYR A 81 -0.59 7.29 -14.99
C TYR A 81 -0.78 8.14 -13.73
N GLU A 82 -1.40 9.31 -13.88
CA GLU A 82 -1.48 10.35 -12.84
C GLU A 82 -0.11 10.64 -12.18
N ASP A 83 -0.03 10.55 -10.84
CA ASP A 83 1.19 10.76 -10.04
C ASP A 83 2.00 9.46 -9.84
N GLY A 84 1.79 8.48 -10.71
CA GLY A 84 2.30 7.13 -10.56
C GLY A 84 2.57 6.44 -11.90
N TRP A 85 2.69 5.13 -11.83
CA TRP A 85 2.82 4.29 -13.01
C TRP A 85 2.16 2.94 -12.74
N TYR A 86 1.76 2.27 -13.82
CA TYR A 86 1.34 0.88 -13.79
C TYR A 86 2.17 0.05 -14.77
N GLU A 87 2.18 -1.25 -14.53
CA GLU A 87 2.84 -2.26 -15.34
C GLU A 87 1.95 -3.50 -15.30
N VAL A 88 1.82 -4.19 -16.42
CA VAL A 88 1.02 -5.41 -16.51
C VAL A 88 1.88 -6.53 -17.06
N GLU A 89 1.94 -7.62 -16.32
CA GLU A 89 2.56 -8.87 -16.74
C GLU A 89 1.46 -9.88 -17.04
N THR A 90 1.59 -10.60 -18.14
CA THR A 90 0.71 -11.71 -18.50
C THR A 90 1.51 -13.00 -18.60
N SER A 91 0.97 -14.09 -18.04
CA SER A 91 1.54 -15.43 -18.17
C SER A 91 0.45 -16.43 -18.49
N GLN A 92 0.76 -17.41 -19.32
CA GLN A 92 -0.16 -18.49 -19.68
C GLN A 92 0.39 -19.82 -19.19
N PHE A 93 -0.49 -20.70 -18.73
CA PHE A 93 -0.13 -22.06 -18.38
C PHE A 93 -1.27 -23.03 -18.69
N LEU A 94 -0.90 -24.29 -18.98
CA LEU A 94 -1.85 -25.38 -19.21
C LEU A 94 -2.01 -26.17 -17.91
N SER A 95 -3.24 -26.42 -17.49
CA SER A 95 -3.56 -27.28 -16.35
C SER A 95 -4.80 -28.12 -16.65
N ALA A 96 -4.69 -29.45 -16.53
CA ALA A 96 -5.79 -30.40 -16.75
C ALA A 96 -6.59 -30.11 -18.04
N ASP A 97 -5.87 -30.06 -19.17
CA ASP A 97 -6.42 -29.79 -20.52
C ASP A 97 -7.11 -28.43 -20.71
N THR A 98 -6.93 -27.51 -19.76
CA THR A 98 -7.47 -26.15 -19.86
C THR A 98 -6.34 -25.12 -19.84
N ILE A 99 -6.40 -24.14 -20.74
CA ILE A 99 -5.44 -23.03 -20.77
C ILE A 99 -5.92 -21.96 -19.80
N PHE A 100 -5.03 -21.54 -18.91
CA PHE A 100 -5.22 -20.42 -18.01
C PHE A 100 -4.30 -19.27 -18.40
N MET A 101 -4.77 -18.05 -18.18
CA MET A 101 -4.00 -16.83 -18.31
C MET A 101 -4.05 -16.07 -16.99
N VAL A 102 -2.89 -15.73 -16.45
CA VAL A 102 -2.75 -14.86 -15.28
C VAL A 102 -2.34 -13.48 -15.76
N ILE A 103 -3.12 -12.49 -15.37
CA ILE A 103 -2.86 -11.08 -15.60
C ILE A 103 -2.55 -10.46 -14.25
N LYS A 104 -1.35 -9.93 -14.13
CA LYS A 104 -0.87 -9.29 -12.92
C LYS A 104 -0.58 -7.83 -13.23
N SER A 105 -1.37 -6.93 -12.66
CA SER A 105 -1.13 -5.50 -12.75
C SER A 105 -0.51 -4.98 -11.46
N LYS A 106 0.61 -4.26 -11.60
CA LYS A 106 1.29 -3.57 -10.53
C LYS A 106 1.11 -2.07 -10.71
N GLY A 107 0.61 -1.41 -9.68
CA GLY A 107 0.48 0.03 -9.62
C GLY A 107 1.44 0.60 -8.58
N TYR A 108 1.98 1.79 -8.86
CA TYR A 108 2.91 2.47 -7.97
C TYR A 108 2.51 3.92 -7.77
N SER A 109 2.56 4.36 -6.51
CA SER A 109 2.38 5.77 -6.15
C SER A 109 3.38 6.16 -5.07
N LYS A 110 4.21 7.17 -5.36
CA LYS A 110 5.26 7.71 -4.48
C LYS A 110 6.28 6.67 -4.00
N SER A 111 6.02 5.99 -2.88
CA SER A 111 6.91 4.99 -2.28
C SER A 111 6.17 3.68 -1.96
N VAL A 112 4.95 3.52 -2.49
CA VAL A 112 4.09 2.37 -2.24
C VAL A 112 3.71 1.74 -3.57
N SER A 113 3.73 0.42 -3.62
CA SER A 113 3.20 -0.37 -4.74
C SER A 113 2.01 -1.20 -4.27
N GLY A 114 1.02 -1.37 -5.15
CA GLY A 114 -0.07 -2.32 -5.01
C GLY A 114 -0.07 -3.26 -6.21
N THR A 115 -0.48 -4.51 -6.00
CA THR A 115 -0.59 -5.50 -7.08
C THR A 115 -1.99 -6.09 -7.07
N LYS A 116 -2.56 -6.25 -8.25
CA LYS A 116 -3.82 -6.95 -8.50
C LYS A 116 -3.60 -8.04 -9.52
N GLU A 117 -4.24 -9.17 -9.28
CA GLU A 117 -4.12 -10.35 -10.11
C GLU A 117 -5.49 -10.84 -10.53
N CYS A 118 -5.60 -11.30 -11.77
CA CYS A 118 -6.77 -11.94 -12.31
C CYS A 118 -6.36 -13.18 -13.08
N VAL A 119 -7.09 -14.28 -12.86
CA VAL A 119 -6.91 -15.52 -13.60
C VAL A 119 -8.09 -15.69 -14.54
N LEU A 120 -7.81 -15.90 -15.82
CA LEU A 120 -8.76 -16.22 -16.86
C LEU A 120 -8.59 -17.67 -17.28
N ARG A 121 -9.69 -18.31 -17.65
CA ARG A 121 -9.75 -19.66 -18.20
C ARG A 121 -10.23 -19.57 -19.64
N LEU A 122 -9.55 -20.25 -20.55
CA LEU A 122 -9.99 -20.35 -21.93
C LEU A 122 -11.15 -21.33 -22.02
N ASP A 123 -12.29 -20.87 -22.51
CA ASP A 123 -13.46 -21.68 -22.81
C ASP A 123 -13.59 -21.85 -24.33
N LEU A 124 -13.76 -23.09 -24.77
CA LEU A 124 -13.89 -23.50 -26.16
C LEU A 124 -15.32 -23.99 -26.36
N SER A 125 -16.27 -23.05 -26.33
CA SER A 125 -17.69 -23.35 -26.49
C SER A 125 -18.12 -23.03 -27.92
N GLY A 126 -18.46 -24.06 -28.71
CA GLY A 126 -19.15 -23.89 -30.00
C GLY A 126 -18.30 -23.46 -31.20
N GLY A 127 -16.97 -23.50 -31.10
CA GLY A 127 -16.04 -23.14 -32.19
C GLY A 127 -15.34 -21.79 -32.00
N ASP A 128 -15.83 -20.97 -31.06
CA ASP A 128 -15.19 -19.72 -30.64
C ASP A 128 -14.43 -19.90 -29.32
N SER A 129 -13.28 -19.24 -29.19
CA SER A 129 -12.45 -19.24 -27.99
C SER A 129 -12.66 -17.95 -27.20
N THR A 130 -13.10 -18.07 -25.95
CA THR A 130 -13.36 -16.91 -25.09
C THR A 130 -12.68 -17.06 -23.74
N TRP A 131 -12.18 -15.95 -23.19
CA TRP A 131 -11.59 -15.93 -21.86
C TRP A 131 -12.66 -15.65 -20.80
N ILE A 132 -12.85 -16.58 -19.88
CA ILE A 132 -13.80 -16.45 -18.77
C ILE A 132 -13.03 -16.27 -17.47
N ARG A 133 -13.45 -15.32 -16.63
CA ARG A 133 -12.83 -15.09 -15.32
C ARG A 133 -12.94 -16.34 -14.45
N HIS A 134 -11.80 -16.86 -14.01
CA HIS A 134 -11.73 -17.94 -13.04
C HIS A 134 -11.74 -17.35 -11.63
N SER A 135 -12.85 -17.47 -10.92
CA SER A 135 -12.87 -17.19 -9.49
C SER A 135 -12.23 -18.36 -8.75
N MET A 136 -11.01 -18.17 -8.23
CA MET A 136 -10.51 -19.05 -7.17
C MET A 136 -11.34 -18.74 -5.93
N HIS A 137 -12.18 -19.70 -5.54
CA HIS A 137 -13.02 -19.60 -4.36
C HIS A 137 -12.31 -20.16 -3.13
#